data_AF-A0A4Z0N3Y8-F1
#
_entry.id   AF-A0A4Z0N3Y8-F1
#
_cell.length_a   1.000
_cell.length_b   1.000
_cell.length_c   1.000
_cell.angle_alpha   90.00
_cell.angle_beta   90.00
_cell.angle_gamma   90.00
#
_symmetry.space_group_name_H-M   'P 1'
#
loop_
_entity.id
_entity.type
_entity.pdbx_description
1 polymer ?
#
loop_
_entity_poly.entity_id
_entity_poly.type
_entity_poly.pdbx_seq_one_letter_code
_entity_poly.pdbx_strand_id
1 'polypeptide(L)'
;MVYRNGPKSKGDVVSAESPQPQCDAAVAATLNRLRRVHGQLGGVIGMIEQGRDCKDIVTQLAAVSKALNRAGFTIIATGLRDCIDPSAGSGEQKLTIDELEKLFLSLA
;
A
#
# COMPACT_ATOMS: atom_id res chain seq x y z
N MET A 1 -14.90 -56.44 -30.61
CA MET A 1 -13.91 -55.37 -30.80
C MET A 1 -14.68 -54.06 -30.98
N VAL A 2 -14.69 -53.16 -29.98
CA VAL A 2 -13.82 -51.95 -29.93
C VAL A 2 -14.49 -50.81 -30.75
N TYR A 3 -14.84 -49.59 -30.30
CA TYR A 3 -14.62 -48.76 -29.10
C TYR A 3 -15.87 -47.89 -28.83
N ARG A 4 -16.24 -47.69 -27.56
CA ARG A 4 -17.04 -46.54 -27.11
C ARG A 4 -16.12 -45.31 -27.03
N ASN A 5 -16.45 -44.24 -27.74
CA ASN A 5 -15.95 -42.88 -27.55
C ASN A 5 -17.19 -41.98 -27.71
N GLY A 6 -17.79 -41.42 -26.66
CA GLY A 6 -17.23 -40.38 -25.80
C GLY A 6 -17.72 -39.02 -26.31
N PRO A 7 -18.72 -38.37 -25.69
CA PRO A 7 -19.23 -37.09 -26.15
C PRO A 7 -18.14 -36.02 -26.00
N LYS A 8 -17.71 -35.43 -27.11
CA LYS A 8 -16.83 -34.25 -27.10
C LYS A 8 -17.64 -33.03 -26.69
N SER A 9 -17.77 -32.80 -25.38
CA SER A 9 -18.08 -31.48 -24.84
C SER A 9 -16.91 -30.55 -25.19
N LYS A 10 -17.12 -29.69 -26.19
CA LYS A 10 -16.32 -28.47 -26.29
C LYS A 10 -16.73 -27.60 -25.11
N GLY A 11 -16.04 -27.80 -23.99
CA GLY A 11 -16.05 -26.85 -22.89
C GLY A 11 -15.47 -25.56 -23.42
N ASP A 12 -16.26 -24.50 -23.34
CA ASP A 12 -15.79 -23.14 -23.47
C ASP A 12 -14.58 -22.99 -22.56
N VAL A 13 -13.44 -22.72 -23.17
CA VAL A 13 -12.25 -22.27 -22.44
C VAL A 13 -12.61 -20.87 -21.95
N VAL A 14 -13.27 -20.81 -20.80
CA VAL A 14 -13.11 -19.68 -19.88
C VAL A 14 -11.64 -19.73 -19.47
N SER A 15 -10.82 -19.12 -20.32
CA SER A 15 -9.50 -18.68 -19.94
C SER A 15 -9.78 -17.60 -18.90
N ALA A 16 -9.67 -17.99 -17.64
CA ALA A 16 -9.77 -17.11 -16.51
C ALA A 16 -8.81 -15.93 -16.74
N GLU A 17 -9.40 -14.78 -17.06
CA GLU A 17 -8.80 -13.49 -16.81
C GLU A 17 -8.40 -13.49 -15.33
N SER A 18 -7.10 -13.58 -15.04
CA SER A 18 -6.57 -13.56 -13.68
C SER A 18 -6.86 -12.20 -13.03
N PRO A 19 -7.63 -12.11 -11.92
CA PRO A 19 -7.70 -10.89 -11.10
C PRO A 19 -6.50 -10.92 -10.12
N GLN A 20 -5.64 -9.91 -9.93
CA GLN A 20 -5.74 -8.46 -10.13
C GLN A 20 -4.36 -7.76 -10.09
N PRO A 21 -4.29 -6.52 -10.63
CA PRO A 21 -3.26 -5.49 -10.41
C PRO A 21 -3.53 -4.65 -9.14
N GLN A 22 -3.70 -5.30 -7.99
CA GLN A 22 -4.11 -4.61 -6.74
C GLN A 22 -2.95 -3.83 -6.09
N CYS A 23 -1.71 -4.29 -6.26
CA CYS A 23 -0.52 -3.69 -5.67
C CYS A 23 -0.22 -2.29 -6.24
N ASP A 24 -0.51 -2.07 -7.52
CA ASP A 24 -0.22 -0.81 -8.21
C ASP A 24 -1.14 0.34 -7.74
N ALA A 25 -2.41 0.04 -7.46
CA ALA A 25 -3.37 1.05 -7.03
C ALA A 25 -3.10 1.55 -5.60
N ALA A 26 -2.76 0.64 -4.67
CA ALA A 26 -2.40 1.00 -3.30
C ALA A 26 -1.08 1.77 -3.24
N VAL A 27 -0.09 1.37 -4.04
CA VAL A 27 1.19 2.06 -4.19
C VAL A 27 0.98 3.45 -4.82
N ALA A 28 0.20 3.57 -5.89
CA ALA A 28 -0.10 4.85 -6.54
C ALA A 28 -0.86 5.82 -5.60
N ALA A 29 -1.84 5.32 -4.84
CA ALA A 29 -2.56 6.11 -3.86
C ALA A 29 -1.64 6.61 -2.73
N THR A 30 -0.73 5.76 -2.27
CA THR A 30 0.28 6.11 -1.25
C THR A 30 1.25 7.16 -1.78
N LEU A 31 1.74 7.01 -3.01
CA LEU A 31 2.61 7.98 -3.67
C LEU A 31 1.93 9.36 -3.79
N ASN A 32 0.65 9.39 -4.17
CA ASN A 32 -0.13 10.63 -4.24
C ASN A 32 -0.37 11.27 -2.87
N ARG A 33 -0.38 10.50 -1.77
CA ARG A 33 -0.40 11.06 -0.40
C ARG A 33 0.95 11.67 -0.05
N LEU A 34 2.06 10.98 -0.32
CA LEU A 34 3.40 11.47 -0.04
C LEU A 34 3.71 12.77 -0.81
N ARG A 35 3.29 12.87 -2.08
CA ARG A 35 3.39 14.13 -2.86
C ARG A 35 2.64 15.29 -2.21
N ARG A 36 1.45 15.04 -1.64
CA ARG A 36 0.67 16.05 -0.92
C ARG A 36 1.35 16.47 0.38
N VAL A 37 1.85 15.50 1.14
CA VAL A 37 2.63 15.74 2.37
C VAL A 37 3.84 16.62 2.07
N HIS A 38 4.57 16.36 0.98
CA HIS A 38 5.71 17.17 0.57
C HIS A 38 5.31 18.65 0.35
N GLY A 39 4.19 18.90 -0.33
CA GLY A 39 3.66 20.26 -0.49
C GLY A 39 3.26 20.92 0.83
N GLN A 40 2.65 20.16 1.74
CA GLN A 40 2.30 20.65 3.08
C GLN A 40 3.55 21.01 3.90
N LEU A 41 4.59 20.19 3.85
CA LEU A 41 5.85 20.45 4.52
C LEU A 41 6.54 21.70 3.95
N GLY A 42 6.54 21.88 2.62
CA GLY A 42 6.99 23.12 2.00
C GLY A 42 6.21 24.35 2.49
N GLY A 43 4.90 24.21 2.67
CA GLY A 43 4.08 25.24 3.32
C GLY A 43 4.54 25.56 4.73
N VAL A 44 4.81 24.55 5.56
CA VAL A 44 5.34 24.73 6.94
C VAL A 44 6.67 25.47 6.95
N ILE A 45 7.60 25.10 6.05
CA ILE A 45 8.90 25.78 5.91
C ILE A 45 8.67 27.26 5.59
N GLY A 46 7.81 27.57 4.61
CA GLY A 46 7.48 28.96 4.26
C GLY A 46 6.85 29.74 5.42
N MET A 47 6.03 29.10 6.26
CA MET A 47 5.49 29.75 7.47
C MET A 47 6.57 30.13 8.48
N ILE A 48 7.58 29.27 8.65
CA ILE A 48 8.72 29.54 9.54
C ILE A 48 9.56 30.70 8.99
N GLU A 49 9.88 30.68 7.69
CA GLU A 49 10.65 31.74 7.02
C GLU A 49 9.93 33.09 7.09
N GLN A 50 8.61 33.10 7.05
CA GLN A 50 7.78 34.30 7.19
C GLN A 50 7.58 34.74 8.65
N GLY A 51 8.10 34.01 9.63
CA GLY A 51 7.96 34.34 11.05
C GLY A 51 6.51 34.24 11.55
N ARG A 52 5.72 33.30 11.04
CA ARG A 52 4.33 33.09 11.48
C ARG A 52 4.25 32.58 12.92
N ASP A 53 3.05 32.69 13.49
CA ASP A 53 2.78 32.27 14.87
C ASP A 53 3.08 30.78 15.11
N CYS A 54 3.70 30.49 16.25
CA CYS A 54 4.12 29.14 16.64
C CYS A 54 2.94 28.15 16.68
N LYS A 55 1.75 28.57 17.11
CA LYS A 55 0.56 27.72 17.19
C LYS A 55 0.12 27.28 15.80
N ASP A 56 0.14 28.19 14.83
CA ASP A 56 -0.20 27.88 13.43
C ASP A 56 0.79 26.88 12.83
N ILE A 57 2.09 27.09 13.06
CA ILE A 57 3.16 26.20 12.60
C ILE A 57 2.99 24.80 13.18
N VAL A 58 2.82 24.68 14.49
CA VAL A 58 2.65 23.38 15.18
C VAL A 58 1.37 22.68 14.70
N THR A 59 0.28 23.43 14.45
CA THR A 59 -0.97 22.87 13.95
C THR A 59 -0.78 22.25 12.55
N GLN A 60 -0.09 22.94 11.65
CA GLN A 60 0.19 22.39 10.32
C GLN A 60 1.18 21.24 10.37
N LEU A 61 2.21 21.31 11.22
CA LEU A 61 3.16 20.23 11.40
C LEU A 61 2.49 18.95 11.93
N ALA A 62 1.53 19.09 12.86
CA ALA A 62 0.71 17.97 13.33
C ALA A 62 -0.13 17.36 12.20
N ALA A 63 -0.68 18.19 11.30
CA ALA A 63 -1.40 17.71 10.12
C ALA A 63 -0.49 16.94 9.14
N VAL A 64 0.74 17.44 8.90
CA VAL A 64 1.78 16.77 8.09
C VAL A 64 2.13 15.40 8.70
N SER A 65 2.43 15.35 9.99
CA SER A 65 2.77 14.12 10.71
C SER A 65 1.64 13.09 10.63
N LYS A 66 0.40 13.51 10.85
CA LYS A 66 -0.78 12.63 10.72
C LYS A 66 -0.94 12.05 9.31
N ALA A 67 -0.69 12.86 8.28
CA ALA A 67 -0.75 12.40 6.89
C ALA A 67 0.39 11.43 6.54
N LEU A 68 1.60 11.67 7.05
CA LEU A 68 2.74 10.75 6.96
C LEU A 68 2.43 9.39 7.58
N ASN A 69 1.96 9.37 8.83
CA ASN A 69 1.66 8.12 9.53
C ASN A 69 0.60 7.30 8.78
N ARG A 70 -0.42 7.98 8.23
CA ARG A 70 -1.45 7.32 7.38
C ARG A 70 -0.87 6.68 6.11
N ALA A 71 0.13 7.31 5.48
CA ALA A 71 0.83 6.72 4.34
C ALA A 71 1.65 5.49 4.78
N GLY A 72 2.43 5.62 5.87
CA GLY A 72 3.21 4.52 6.44
C GLY A 72 2.36 3.31 6.82
N PHE A 73 1.24 3.52 7.52
CA PHE A 73 0.30 2.43 7.85
C PHE A 73 -0.29 1.75 6.63
N THR A 74 -0.49 2.47 5.53
CA THR A 74 -0.99 1.87 4.27
C THR A 74 0.05 0.93 3.66
N ILE A 75 1.34 1.31 3.72
CA ILE A 75 2.46 0.48 3.25
C ILE A 75 2.56 -0.79 4.09
N ILE A 76 2.58 -0.67 5.42
CA ILE A 76 2.67 -1.81 6.34
C ILE A 76 1.46 -2.74 6.16
N ALA A 77 0.25 -2.19 6.04
CA ALA A 77 -0.95 -2.99 5.78
C ALA A 77 -0.90 -3.74 4.45
N THR A 78 -0.16 -3.23 3.46
CA THR A 78 0.05 -3.93 2.19
C THR A 78 1.01 -5.11 2.39
N GLY A 79 2.14 -4.89 3.09
CA GLY A 79 3.07 -5.98 3.45
C GLY A 79 2.40 -7.07 4.29
N LEU A 80 1.52 -6.71 5.23
CA LEU A 80 0.73 -7.68 6.01
C LEU A 80 -0.22 -8.52 5.13
N ARG A 81 -0.86 -7.92 4.11
CA ARG A 81 -1.71 -8.68 3.18
C ARG A 81 -0.88 -9.70 2.41
N ASP A 82 0.30 -9.30 1.93
CA ASP A 82 1.18 -10.18 1.18
C ASP A 82 1.68 -11.37 2.04
N CYS A 83 1.81 -11.17 3.36
CA CYS A 83 2.16 -12.25 4.30
C CYS A 83 1.02 -13.26 4.51
N ILE A 84 -0.23 -12.81 4.51
CA ILE A 84 -1.40 -13.64 4.83
C ILE A 84 -1.95 -14.33 3.57
N ASP A 85 -1.72 -13.79 2.37
CA ASP A 85 -2.18 -14.39 1.12
C ASP A 85 -1.36 -15.66 0.78
N PRO A 86 -1.97 -16.87 0.85
CA PRO A 86 -1.29 -18.12 0.52
C PRO A 86 -1.05 -18.30 -0.98
N SER A 87 -1.68 -17.48 -1.82
CA SER A 87 -1.57 -17.47 -3.29
C SER A 87 -0.45 -16.54 -3.76
N ALA A 88 -0.07 -15.57 -2.94
CA ALA A 88 1.13 -14.77 -3.15
C ALA A 88 2.33 -15.72 -2.93
N GLY A 89 2.94 -16.20 -4.01
CA GLY A 89 3.99 -17.22 -3.98
C GLY A 89 5.12 -16.95 -2.97
N SER A 90 5.88 -18.00 -2.65
CA SER A 90 7.03 -17.98 -1.74
C SER A 90 8.25 -17.26 -2.33
N GLY A 91 8.08 -16.01 -2.75
CA GLY A 91 9.18 -15.14 -3.11
C GLY A 91 9.94 -14.71 -1.86
N GLU A 92 11.26 -14.69 -1.93
CA GLU A 92 12.22 -14.38 -0.85
C GLU A 92 12.12 -12.95 -0.27
N GLN A 93 11.04 -12.20 -0.56
CA GLN A 93 10.86 -10.78 -0.20
C GLN A 93 9.60 -10.51 0.64
N LYS A 94 9.00 -11.52 1.29
CA LYS A 94 7.94 -11.26 2.28
C LYS A 94 8.58 -10.82 3.60
N LEU A 95 8.14 -9.67 4.12
CA LEU A 95 8.52 -9.20 5.46
C LEU A 95 8.03 -10.20 6.52
N THR A 96 8.85 -10.48 7.52
CA THR A 96 8.43 -11.29 8.66
C THR A 96 7.45 -10.52 9.55
N ILE A 97 6.68 -11.25 10.38
CA ILE A 97 5.76 -10.63 11.35
C ILE A 97 6.53 -9.69 12.30
N ASP A 98 7.69 -10.10 12.78
CA ASP A 98 8.55 -9.30 13.67
C ASP A 98 9.04 -8.00 12.99
N GLU A 99 9.36 -8.04 11.70
CA GLU A 99 9.73 -6.85 10.93
C GLU A 99 8.55 -5.90 10.76
N LEU A 100 7.36 -6.42 10.50
CA LEU A 100 6.13 -5.62 10.38
C LEU A 100 5.73 -4.99 11.73
N GLU A 101 5.90 -5.71 12.84
CA GLU A 101 5.69 -5.18 14.19
C GLU A 101 6.64 -4.01 14.48
N LYS A 102 7.94 -4.17 14.18
CA LYS A 102 8.93 -3.09 14.34
C LYS A 102 8.60 -1.86 13.50
N LEU A 103 8.23 -2.07 12.23
CA LEU A 103 7.81 -0.98 11.34
C LEU A 103 6.57 -0.26 11.87
N PHE A 104 5.59 -1.00 12.39
CA PHE A 104 4.38 -0.41 12.96
C PHE A 104 4.70 0.45 14.19
N LEU A 105 5.50 -0.07 15.12
CA LEU A 105 5.91 0.64 16.34
C LEU A 105 6.73 1.90 16.06
N SER A 106 7.44 1.96 14.93
CA SER A 106 8.18 3.17 14.52
C SER A 106 7.30 4.34 14.06
N LEU A 107 6.01 4.09 13.81
CA LEU A 107 5.03 5.09 13.36
C LEU A 107 4.01 5.46 14.46
N ALA A 108 4.14 4.86 15.66
CA ALA A 108 3.23 5.01 16.79
C ALA A 108 3.61 6.17 17.72
#